data_AF-A0A2N1TC41-F1
#
_entry.id   AF-A0A2N1TC41-F1
#
_cell.length_a   1.000
_cell.length_b   1.000
_cell.length_c   1.000
_cell.angle_alpha   90.00
_cell.angle_beta   90.00
_cell.angle_gamma   90.00
#
_symmetry.space_group_name_H-M   'P 1'
#
loop_
_entity.id
_entity.type
_entity.pdbx_description
1 polymer ?
#
loop_
_entity_poly.entity_id
_entity_poly.type
_entity_poly.pdbx_seq_one_letter_code
_entity_poly.pdbx_strand_id
1 'polypeptide(L)'
;MMKKLLSILLALVIMPFGQAYSMMFDDEDYDGIFSDFTSESEYAESVFLLYDIGVLSGNSDGTFAGDRPLNRAELSKLLLNAVVYTDLDDLGGCFEDLNAGAWYEIYVCNAKELGYVRGDGDSGLFRPSGTTNVAEALSALNMIFEWGVDTESAAVWYEPLFVEAGLQSILVDGLDPDTAITRAVFADILAKAVVNYDLEQEVFVGFTDYYEWVYANIDDYDDYLGDLMEEFYENGGEWSHNHGDEDDILALYKINGSDGLELIEGVDEADYRAIWEKFKSIFPREIRPTLKEFAIFSDGLEETLAYVQQASTSSKEWRIAIDHQDAYVDGLDDAEFVLTLIHEFGHLVTLHPAQVPPNESVYLNTLSDVEYEQLIDDCLPRYFTGEGCALAESYINVFYQTFWSGFGDEYEDILYIADDMEYYTALEEFYEKYKDQFLNDYAATNPAEDIAESWTAFVLDDKPAGNSVAQEKVLFFYDYPEMLALRKVIRDAVSE
;
A
#
# COMPACT_ATOMS: atom_id res chain seq x y z
N MET A 1 -20.20 -7.14 -19.59
CA MET A 1 -20.44 -6.98 -18.14
C MET A 1 -19.09 -7.25 -17.52
N MET A 2 -18.37 -6.18 -17.17
CA MET A 2 -17.01 -6.11 -16.60
C MET A 2 -16.59 -4.64 -16.79
N LYS A 3 -17.29 -3.74 -16.11
CA LYS A 3 -17.15 -2.27 -16.19
C LYS A 3 -17.12 -1.65 -14.78
N LYS A 4 -16.86 -2.46 -13.75
CA LYS A 4 -16.96 -2.09 -12.33
C LYS A 4 -15.60 -2.09 -11.61
N LEU A 5 -14.54 -2.57 -12.23
CA LEU A 5 -13.31 -2.94 -11.50
C LEU A 5 -12.38 -1.77 -11.16
N LEU A 6 -12.63 -0.55 -11.66
CA LEU A 6 -11.51 0.33 -11.94
C LEU A 6 -11.65 1.81 -11.59
N SER A 7 -12.66 2.11 -10.78
CA SER A 7 -12.68 3.29 -9.93
C SER A 7 -12.12 2.98 -8.53
N ILE A 8 -11.55 1.78 -8.34
CA ILE A 8 -11.31 1.13 -7.04
C ILE A 8 -9.81 0.88 -6.80
N LEU A 9 -8.96 0.97 -7.82
CA LEU A 9 -7.55 0.56 -7.71
C LEU A 9 -6.61 1.69 -7.20
N LEU A 10 -6.98 2.97 -7.35
CA LEU A 10 -6.40 4.06 -6.53
C LEU A 10 -6.77 3.96 -5.02
N ALA A 11 -7.60 2.98 -4.64
CA ALA A 11 -7.94 2.67 -3.25
C ALA A 11 -7.35 1.33 -2.77
N LEU A 12 -6.52 0.65 -3.57
CA LEU A 12 -6.03 -0.70 -3.28
C LEU A 12 -4.64 -0.78 -2.64
N VAL A 13 -4.01 0.35 -2.31
CA VAL A 13 -2.87 0.38 -1.40
C VAL A 13 -3.31 0.31 0.08
N ILE A 14 -4.60 0.54 0.40
CA ILE A 14 -5.08 0.78 1.79
C ILE A 14 -6.39 0.03 2.13
N MET A 15 -6.75 -1.05 1.43
CA MET A 15 -8.04 -1.74 1.64
C MET A 15 -7.88 -3.17 2.19
N PRO A 16 -8.53 -3.54 3.32
CA PRO A 16 -8.60 -4.94 3.76
C PRO A 16 -9.00 -5.85 2.62
N PHE A 17 -8.40 -7.03 2.57
CA PHE A 17 -8.75 -8.07 1.61
C PHE A 17 -10.27 -8.29 1.48
N GLY A 18 -11.01 -8.25 2.60
CA GLY A 18 -12.47 -8.40 2.58
C GLY A 18 -13.26 -7.21 2.05
N GLN A 19 -12.73 -5.99 2.18
CA GLN A 19 -13.35 -4.81 1.56
C GLN A 19 -13.02 -4.75 0.05
N ALA A 20 -11.80 -5.10 -0.35
CA ALA A 20 -11.40 -5.24 -1.75
C ALA A 20 -12.26 -6.29 -2.45
N TYR A 21 -12.44 -7.45 -1.81
CA TYR A 21 -13.32 -8.52 -2.27
C TYR A 21 -14.79 -8.09 -2.34
N SER A 22 -15.34 -7.47 -1.29
CA SER A 22 -16.73 -6.99 -1.27
C SER A 22 -16.99 -5.96 -2.37
N MET A 23 -16.00 -5.14 -2.74
CA MET A 23 -16.11 -4.16 -3.83
C MET A 23 -15.98 -4.78 -5.23
N MET A 24 -15.07 -5.74 -5.42
CA MET A 24 -14.86 -6.41 -6.71
C MET A 24 -16.01 -7.36 -7.08
N PHE A 25 -16.69 -7.92 -6.08
CA PHE A 25 -17.61 -9.05 -6.27
C PHE A 25 -19.01 -8.86 -5.63
N ASP A 26 -19.39 -7.63 -5.28
CA ASP A 26 -20.64 -7.25 -4.54
C ASP A 26 -21.98 -7.69 -5.16
N ASP A 27 -21.99 -8.20 -6.39
CA ASP A 27 -23.20 -8.54 -7.17
C ASP A 27 -23.27 -10.03 -7.56
N GLU A 28 -22.28 -10.85 -7.18
CA GLU A 28 -22.20 -12.28 -7.53
C GLU A 28 -22.74 -13.15 -6.38
N ASP A 29 -23.78 -13.94 -6.69
CA ASP A 29 -24.33 -14.92 -5.75
C ASP A 29 -23.47 -16.20 -5.79
N TYR A 30 -22.45 -16.24 -4.92
CA TYR A 30 -21.55 -17.39 -4.78
C TYR A 30 -22.20 -18.58 -4.06
N ASP A 31 -23.37 -18.38 -3.44
CA ASP A 31 -24.08 -19.46 -2.76
C ASP A 31 -24.55 -20.50 -3.78
N GLY A 32 -24.02 -21.72 -3.65
CA GLY A 32 -24.32 -22.83 -4.54
C GLY A 32 -23.26 -23.11 -5.61
N ILE A 33 -22.16 -22.36 -5.65
CA ILE A 33 -20.94 -22.78 -6.38
C ILE A 33 -20.37 -24.05 -5.75
N PHE A 34 -20.23 -24.02 -4.42
CA PHE A 34 -19.91 -25.19 -3.62
C PHE A 34 -21.11 -25.56 -2.76
N SER A 35 -21.43 -26.84 -2.72
CA SER A 35 -22.61 -27.34 -2.00
C SER A 35 -22.44 -27.36 -0.47
N ASP A 36 -21.21 -27.23 0.02
CA ASP A 36 -20.81 -27.29 1.43
C ASP A 36 -20.08 -26.03 1.92
N PHE A 37 -20.05 -24.97 1.11
CA PHE A 37 -19.31 -23.74 1.42
C PHE A 37 -20.09 -22.54 0.87
N THR A 38 -20.24 -21.50 1.68
CA THR A 38 -21.11 -20.34 1.44
C THR A 38 -20.34 -19.04 1.65
N SER A 39 -20.91 -17.90 1.26
CA SER A 39 -20.34 -16.57 1.57
C SER A 39 -20.08 -16.35 3.06
N GLU A 40 -20.86 -16.98 3.94
CA GLU A 40 -20.70 -16.93 5.41
C GLU A 40 -19.62 -17.87 5.98
N SER A 41 -18.91 -18.63 5.14
CA SER A 41 -17.88 -19.57 5.59
C SER A 41 -16.57 -18.82 5.90
N GLU A 42 -15.78 -19.35 6.83
CA GLU A 42 -14.45 -18.79 7.13
C GLU A 42 -13.56 -18.86 5.88
N TYR A 43 -12.84 -17.76 5.59
CA TYR A 43 -12.03 -17.59 4.37
C TYR A 43 -12.82 -17.62 3.06
N ALA A 44 -14.12 -17.33 3.09
CA ALA A 44 -14.97 -17.37 1.89
C ALA A 44 -14.45 -16.47 0.78
N GLU A 45 -14.03 -15.26 1.13
CA GLU A 45 -13.51 -14.25 0.22
C GLU A 45 -12.29 -14.78 -0.55
N SER A 46 -11.31 -15.34 0.16
CA SER A 46 -10.08 -15.88 -0.42
C SER A 46 -10.34 -17.07 -1.32
N VAL A 47 -11.26 -17.94 -0.90
CA VAL A 47 -11.65 -19.12 -1.68
C VAL A 47 -12.35 -18.72 -2.98
N PHE A 48 -13.24 -17.73 -2.95
CA PHE A 48 -13.96 -17.27 -4.12
C PHE A 48 -13.09 -16.41 -5.04
N LEU A 49 -12.17 -15.60 -4.52
CA LEU A 49 -11.16 -14.92 -5.33
C LEU A 49 -10.37 -15.93 -6.15
N LEU A 50 -9.76 -16.92 -5.50
CA LEU A 50 -8.97 -17.95 -6.18
C LEU A 50 -9.81 -18.77 -7.17
N TYR A 51 -11.11 -18.94 -6.90
CA TYR A 51 -12.02 -19.60 -7.84
C TYR A 51 -12.24 -18.75 -9.10
N ASP A 52 -12.48 -17.45 -8.94
CA ASP A 52 -12.78 -16.54 -10.05
C ASP A 52 -11.58 -16.32 -10.97
N ILE A 53 -10.38 -16.23 -10.42
CA ILE A 53 -9.13 -16.16 -11.20
C ILE A 53 -8.68 -17.52 -11.75
N GLY A 54 -9.44 -18.60 -11.47
CA GLY A 54 -9.22 -19.93 -12.03
C GLY A 54 -8.10 -20.74 -11.35
N VAL A 55 -7.56 -20.25 -10.23
CA VAL A 55 -6.52 -20.94 -9.44
C VAL A 55 -7.11 -22.15 -8.72
N LEU A 56 -8.26 -21.97 -8.09
CA LEU A 56 -8.95 -22.93 -7.26
C LEU A 56 -10.15 -23.52 -7.98
N SER A 57 -10.34 -24.83 -7.82
CA SER A 57 -11.57 -25.51 -8.24
C SER A 57 -12.07 -26.44 -7.13
N GLY A 58 -13.39 -26.57 -7.02
CA GLY A 58 -14.02 -27.55 -6.13
C GLY A 58 -13.76 -29.00 -6.55
N ASN A 59 -14.22 -29.92 -5.71
CA ASN A 59 -14.23 -31.36 -5.96
C ASN A 59 -15.25 -31.70 -7.05
N SER A 60 -15.08 -32.87 -7.69
CA SER A 60 -15.97 -33.33 -8.75
C SER A 60 -17.42 -33.58 -8.32
N ASP A 61 -17.66 -33.70 -7.00
CA ASP A 61 -18.99 -33.85 -6.41
C ASP A 61 -19.67 -32.49 -6.11
N GLY A 62 -19.02 -31.37 -6.43
CA GLY A 62 -19.53 -30.02 -6.22
C GLY A 62 -19.30 -29.48 -4.81
N THR A 63 -18.39 -30.08 -4.03
CA THR A 63 -17.98 -29.57 -2.71
C THR A 63 -16.65 -28.81 -2.76
N PHE A 64 -16.39 -27.91 -1.82
CA PHE A 64 -15.07 -27.34 -1.58
C PHE A 64 -14.27 -28.17 -0.56
N ALA A 65 -14.94 -28.66 0.49
CA ALA A 65 -14.36 -29.39 1.62
C ALA A 65 -13.25 -28.60 2.35
N GLY A 66 -13.54 -27.37 2.78
CA GLY A 66 -12.58 -26.42 3.37
C GLY A 66 -11.78 -26.93 4.56
N ASP A 67 -12.44 -27.63 5.51
CA ASP A 67 -11.80 -28.15 6.73
C ASP A 67 -10.91 -29.38 6.48
N ARG A 68 -10.93 -29.95 5.27
CA ARG A 68 -10.13 -31.14 4.98
C ARG A 68 -8.66 -30.76 4.87
N PRO A 69 -7.73 -31.54 5.45
CA PRO A 69 -6.31 -31.40 5.19
C PRO A 69 -5.98 -31.42 3.70
N LEU A 70 -5.15 -30.46 3.28
CA LEU A 70 -4.60 -30.38 1.95
C LEU A 70 -3.55 -31.48 1.75
N ASN A 71 -3.55 -32.10 0.57
CA ASN A 71 -2.48 -33.04 0.20
C ASN A 71 -1.48 -32.39 -0.76
N ARG A 72 -0.30 -33.00 -0.88
CA ARG A 72 0.82 -32.49 -1.69
C ARG A 72 0.48 -32.33 -3.18
N ALA A 73 -0.38 -33.21 -3.72
CA ALA A 73 -0.85 -33.10 -5.11
C ALA A 73 -1.78 -31.89 -5.32
N GLU A 74 -2.67 -31.62 -4.38
CA GLU A 74 -3.56 -30.44 -4.40
C GLU A 74 -2.77 -29.14 -4.22
N LEU A 75 -1.82 -29.13 -3.28
CA LEU A 75 -0.88 -28.02 -3.09
C LEU A 75 -0.19 -27.67 -4.43
N SER A 76 0.40 -28.66 -5.10
CA SER A 76 1.14 -28.44 -6.36
C SER A 76 0.26 -27.87 -7.47
N LYS A 77 -1.00 -28.31 -7.55
CA LYS A 77 -1.96 -27.78 -8.53
C LYS A 77 -2.29 -26.31 -8.24
N LEU A 78 -2.61 -25.99 -6.99
CA LEU A 78 -2.97 -24.63 -6.59
C LEU A 78 -1.80 -23.65 -6.82
N LEU A 79 -0.59 -24.03 -6.39
CA LEU A 79 0.63 -23.27 -6.59
C LEU A 79 0.90 -22.99 -8.08
N LEU A 80 0.88 -24.00 -8.94
CA LEU A 80 1.15 -23.77 -10.37
C LEU A 80 0.09 -22.95 -11.06
N ASN A 81 -1.18 -23.13 -10.70
CA ASN A 81 -2.23 -22.31 -11.28
C ASN A 81 -2.08 -20.84 -10.86
N ALA A 82 -1.47 -20.56 -9.72
CA ALA A 82 -1.27 -19.20 -9.22
C ALA A 82 -0.22 -18.39 -10.00
N VAL A 83 0.81 -19.04 -10.56
CA VAL A 83 1.92 -18.32 -11.23
C VAL A 83 2.06 -18.58 -12.73
N VAL A 84 1.30 -19.52 -13.30
CA VAL A 84 1.43 -19.89 -14.72
C VAL A 84 0.11 -19.72 -15.47
N TYR A 85 -0.10 -18.55 -16.06
CA TYR A 85 -1.22 -18.28 -16.98
C TYR A 85 -1.00 -18.82 -18.42
N THR A 86 -0.04 -19.72 -18.64
CA THR A 86 0.25 -20.31 -19.98
C THR A 86 0.58 -21.82 -19.94
N ASP A 87 0.65 -22.45 -21.12
CA ASP A 87 0.57 -23.90 -21.35
C ASP A 87 1.53 -24.75 -20.48
N LEU A 88 0.96 -25.62 -19.63
CA LEU A 88 1.72 -26.67 -18.94
C LEU A 88 2.21 -27.71 -19.93
N ASP A 89 3.49 -28.11 -19.81
CA ASP A 89 4.03 -29.20 -20.60
C ASP A 89 3.45 -30.54 -20.12
N ASP A 90 3.12 -31.43 -21.07
CA ASP A 90 2.69 -32.81 -20.79
C ASP A 90 3.88 -33.67 -20.33
N LEU A 91 4.38 -33.35 -19.14
CA LEU A 91 5.47 -34.03 -18.44
C LEU A 91 4.92 -35.20 -17.63
N GLY A 92 5.61 -36.35 -17.67
CA GLY A 92 5.20 -37.55 -16.95
C GLY A 92 6.38 -38.32 -16.36
N GLY A 93 6.09 -39.13 -15.34
CA GLY A 93 7.10 -40.00 -14.70
C GLY A 93 8.20 -39.24 -13.95
N CYS A 94 7.94 -38.02 -13.48
CA CYS A 94 8.90 -37.22 -12.74
C CYS A 94 9.22 -37.77 -11.34
N PHE A 95 8.32 -38.55 -10.73
CA PHE A 95 8.59 -39.31 -9.50
C PHE A 95 8.09 -40.75 -9.64
N GLU A 96 8.75 -41.70 -8.95
CA GLU A 96 8.45 -43.14 -9.07
C GLU A 96 7.07 -43.52 -8.54
N ASP A 97 6.51 -42.74 -7.60
CA ASP A 97 5.24 -43.00 -6.93
C ASP A 97 4.05 -42.23 -7.53
N LEU A 98 4.22 -41.56 -8.68
CA LEU A 98 3.09 -41.01 -9.42
C LEU A 98 2.46 -42.08 -10.32
N ASN A 99 1.13 -42.11 -10.33
CA ASN A 99 0.39 -42.92 -11.29
C ASN A 99 0.34 -42.18 -12.63
N ALA A 100 0.83 -42.82 -13.70
CA ALA A 100 0.76 -42.27 -15.04
C ALA A 100 -0.70 -41.94 -15.44
N GLY A 101 -0.92 -40.72 -15.93
CA GLY A 101 -2.22 -40.17 -16.29
C GLY A 101 -3.10 -39.73 -15.12
N ALA A 102 -2.55 -39.64 -13.90
CA ALA A 102 -3.27 -39.04 -12.78
C ALA A 102 -3.48 -37.54 -13.03
N TRP A 103 -4.62 -37.00 -12.56
CA TRP A 103 -4.98 -35.59 -12.77
C TRP A 103 -3.92 -34.60 -12.25
N TYR A 104 -3.16 -35.00 -11.23
CA TYR A 104 -2.12 -34.20 -10.61
C TYR A 104 -0.74 -34.36 -11.26
N GLU A 105 -0.53 -35.34 -12.14
CA GLU A 105 0.81 -35.68 -12.66
C GLU A 105 1.42 -34.48 -13.40
N ILE A 106 0.63 -33.82 -14.26
CA ILE A 106 1.07 -32.64 -15.00
C ILE A 106 1.52 -31.50 -14.06
N TYR A 107 0.75 -31.23 -13.00
CA TYR A 107 1.08 -30.15 -12.07
C TYR A 107 2.32 -30.48 -11.23
N VAL A 108 2.39 -31.70 -10.70
CA VAL A 108 3.53 -32.13 -9.88
C VAL A 108 4.82 -32.16 -10.72
N CYS A 109 4.76 -32.59 -11.98
CA CYS A 109 5.94 -32.66 -12.83
C CYS A 109 6.43 -31.29 -13.29
N ASN A 110 5.53 -30.37 -13.63
CA ASN A 110 5.92 -28.99 -13.94
C ASN A 110 6.46 -28.27 -12.69
N ALA A 111 5.83 -28.43 -11.52
CA ALA A 111 6.29 -27.83 -10.26
C ALA A 111 7.67 -28.36 -9.85
N LYS A 112 7.97 -29.63 -10.17
CA LYS A 112 9.30 -30.20 -9.97
C LYS A 112 10.33 -29.60 -10.93
N GLU A 113 9.99 -29.49 -12.22
CA GLU A 113 10.90 -28.94 -13.24
C GLU A 113 11.27 -27.49 -12.93
N LEU A 114 10.31 -26.71 -12.41
CA LEU A 114 10.49 -25.33 -11.96
C LEU A 114 11.17 -25.21 -10.59
N GLY A 115 11.33 -26.32 -9.86
CA GLY A 115 12.00 -26.33 -8.55
C GLY A 115 11.10 -26.02 -7.34
N TYR A 116 9.81 -25.77 -7.54
CA TYR A 116 8.86 -25.41 -6.48
C TYR A 116 8.51 -26.59 -5.55
N VAL A 117 8.63 -27.83 -6.03
CA VAL A 117 8.40 -29.02 -5.19
C VAL A 117 9.52 -30.04 -5.32
N ARG A 118 9.82 -30.72 -4.20
CA ARG A 118 10.80 -31.80 -4.11
C ARG A 118 10.22 -33.06 -3.47
N GLY A 119 10.82 -34.20 -3.79
CA GLY A 119 10.52 -35.47 -3.12
C GLY A 119 11.24 -35.56 -1.77
N ASP A 120 10.81 -36.50 -0.92
CA ASP A 120 11.42 -36.71 0.39
C ASP A 120 12.91 -37.07 0.27
N GLY A 121 13.77 -36.36 1.02
CA GLY A 121 15.23 -36.46 0.88
C GLY A 121 15.82 -37.87 0.87
N ASP A 122 15.29 -38.79 1.68
CA ASP A 122 15.81 -40.16 1.79
C ASP A 122 15.26 -41.15 0.75
N SER A 123 14.06 -40.89 0.19
CA SER A 123 13.37 -41.85 -0.67
C SER A 123 13.16 -41.36 -2.11
N GLY A 124 13.30 -40.06 -2.35
CA GLY A 124 13.01 -39.42 -3.63
C GLY A 124 11.54 -39.51 -4.05
N LEU A 125 10.66 -40.03 -3.19
CA LEU A 125 9.22 -40.17 -3.45
C LEU A 125 8.49 -38.85 -3.18
N PHE A 126 7.43 -38.58 -3.94
CA PHE A 126 6.66 -37.33 -3.81
C PHE A 126 5.53 -37.42 -2.79
N ARG A 127 4.93 -38.61 -2.63
CA ARG A 127 3.76 -38.91 -1.79
C ARG A 127 2.56 -38.01 -2.12
N PRO A 128 1.94 -38.14 -3.31
CA PRO A 128 0.89 -37.22 -3.75
C PRO A 128 -0.32 -37.14 -2.82
N SER A 129 -0.65 -38.23 -2.11
CA SER A 129 -1.75 -38.27 -1.12
C SER A 129 -1.31 -37.95 0.31
N GLY A 130 -0.03 -37.64 0.53
CA GLY A 130 0.47 -37.22 1.83
C GLY A 130 -0.10 -35.86 2.20
N THR A 131 -0.45 -35.69 3.47
CA THR A 131 -0.89 -34.41 4.04
C THR A 131 0.28 -33.43 4.08
N THR A 132 0.00 -32.18 3.75
CA THR A 132 0.95 -31.07 3.84
C THR A 132 0.78 -30.37 5.19
N ASN A 133 1.88 -30.06 5.88
CA ASN A 133 1.84 -29.21 7.07
C ASN A 133 2.05 -27.71 6.75
N VAL A 134 1.84 -26.83 7.72
CA VAL A 134 1.97 -25.37 7.50
C VAL A 134 3.38 -25.00 7.04
N ALA A 135 4.43 -25.53 7.68
CA ALA A 135 5.82 -25.22 7.31
C ALA A 135 6.16 -25.64 5.86
N GLU A 136 5.67 -26.80 5.41
CA GLU A 136 5.82 -27.26 4.03
C GLU A 136 5.07 -26.36 3.04
N ALA A 137 3.89 -25.85 3.42
CA ALA A 137 3.12 -24.94 2.58
C ALA A 137 3.85 -23.60 2.42
N LEU A 138 4.33 -22.99 3.50
CA LEU A 138 5.12 -21.74 3.45
C LEU A 138 6.42 -21.92 2.69
N SER A 139 7.08 -23.08 2.84
CA SER A 139 8.28 -23.38 2.06
C SER A 139 8.01 -23.42 0.57
N ALA A 140 6.82 -23.86 0.16
CA ALA A 140 6.44 -23.89 -1.24
C ALA A 140 6.07 -22.49 -1.77
N LEU A 141 5.47 -21.64 -0.92
CA LEU A 141 5.21 -20.23 -1.23
C LEU A 141 6.52 -19.45 -1.42
N ASN A 142 7.48 -19.59 -0.50
CA ASN A 142 8.83 -19.00 -0.62
C ASN A 142 9.52 -19.37 -1.94
N MET A 143 9.32 -20.60 -2.44
CA MET A 143 9.92 -21.01 -3.70
C MET A 143 9.19 -20.47 -4.92
N ILE A 144 7.86 -20.33 -4.86
CA ILE A 144 7.07 -19.96 -6.04
C ILE A 144 6.93 -18.45 -6.23
N PHE A 145 6.93 -17.71 -5.13
CA PHE A 145 6.85 -16.25 -5.08
C PHE A 145 8.22 -15.61 -4.84
N GLU A 146 9.28 -16.42 -4.88
CA GLU A 146 10.67 -15.97 -4.83
C GLU A 146 11.04 -15.08 -3.63
N TRP A 147 10.45 -15.30 -2.44
CA TRP A 147 10.74 -14.51 -1.22
C TRP A 147 12.21 -14.52 -0.78
N GLY A 148 13.07 -15.36 -1.37
CA GLY A 148 14.51 -15.31 -1.15
C GLY A 148 14.98 -15.82 0.22
N VAL A 149 14.09 -16.40 1.02
CA VAL A 149 14.38 -16.83 2.39
C VAL A 149 15.32 -18.04 2.42
N ASP A 150 16.48 -17.87 3.05
CA ASP A 150 17.44 -18.97 3.30
C ASP A 150 17.00 -19.83 4.49
N THR A 151 16.50 -21.02 4.18
CA THR A 151 16.08 -22.02 5.17
C THR A 151 17.18 -22.99 5.58
N GLU A 152 18.28 -23.07 4.84
CA GLU A 152 19.34 -24.05 5.07
C GLU A 152 20.30 -23.62 6.19
N SER A 153 20.50 -22.31 6.34
CA SER A 153 21.39 -21.73 7.36
C SER A 153 20.74 -21.56 8.73
N ALA A 154 19.41 -21.67 8.81
CA ALA A 154 18.64 -21.44 10.03
C ALA A 154 18.75 -22.59 11.04
N ALA A 155 18.76 -22.24 12.34
CA ALA A 155 18.76 -23.23 13.42
C ALA A 155 17.48 -24.09 13.44
N VAL A 156 16.36 -23.48 13.09
CA VAL A 156 15.07 -24.14 12.80
C VAL A 156 14.64 -23.70 11.41
N TRP A 157 14.64 -24.66 10.48
CA TRP A 157 14.57 -24.38 9.03
C TRP A 157 13.31 -23.62 8.58
N TYR A 158 12.19 -23.74 9.30
CA TYR A 158 10.94 -23.10 8.94
C TYR A 158 10.73 -21.74 9.60
N GLU A 159 11.48 -21.39 10.65
CA GLU A 159 11.29 -20.12 11.39
C GLU A 159 11.40 -18.90 10.46
N PRO A 160 12.41 -18.78 9.59
CA PRO A 160 12.49 -17.65 8.66
C PRO A 160 11.30 -17.53 7.72
N LEU A 161 10.66 -18.66 7.36
CA LEU A 161 9.48 -18.65 6.48
C LEU A 161 8.24 -18.09 7.18
N PHE A 162 8.11 -18.33 8.49
CA PHE A 162 7.04 -17.75 9.29
C PHE A 162 7.27 -16.27 9.55
N VAL A 163 8.54 -15.85 9.70
CA VAL A 163 8.87 -14.43 9.78
C VAL A 163 8.49 -13.73 8.48
N GLU A 164 8.95 -14.24 7.34
CA GLU A 164 8.65 -13.67 6.03
C GLU A 164 7.15 -13.60 5.74
N ALA A 165 6.43 -14.72 5.92
CA ALA A 165 4.99 -14.75 5.73
C ALA A 165 4.24 -13.84 6.72
N GLY A 166 4.83 -13.56 7.89
CA GLY A 166 4.30 -12.61 8.87
C GLY A 166 4.49 -11.17 8.41
N LEU A 167 5.69 -10.81 7.93
CA LEU A 167 5.99 -9.48 7.37
C LEU A 167 5.07 -9.16 6.19
N GLN A 168 4.79 -10.15 5.35
CA GLN A 168 3.88 -10.03 4.22
C GLN A 168 2.39 -10.10 4.63
N SER A 169 2.03 -10.16 5.91
CA SER A 169 0.64 -10.30 6.37
C SER A 169 -0.13 -11.51 5.79
N ILE A 170 0.60 -12.58 5.42
CA ILE A 170 0.05 -13.79 4.81
C ILE A 170 -0.49 -14.75 5.88
N LEU A 171 0.07 -14.75 7.09
CA LEU A 171 -0.27 -15.74 8.12
C LEU A 171 -1.70 -15.59 8.67
N VAL A 172 -2.24 -16.73 9.10
CA VAL A 172 -3.47 -16.81 9.92
C VAL A 172 -3.07 -16.98 11.38
N ASP A 173 -3.80 -16.35 12.28
CA ASP A 173 -3.54 -16.42 13.72
C ASP A 173 -3.50 -17.86 14.26
N GLY A 174 -2.46 -18.14 15.05
CA GLY A 174 -2.33 -19.40 15.78
C GLY A 174 -1.96 -20.61 14.92
N LEU A 175 -1.43 -20.41 13.70
CA LEU A 175 -0.90 -21.50 12.89
C LEU A 175 0.31 -22.17 13.55
N ASP A 176 0.25 -23.49 13.69
CA ASP A 176 1.34 -24.32 14.19
C ASP A 176 2.09 -24.95 12.99
N PRO A 177 3.43 -24.77 12.87
CA PRO A 177 4.24 -25.25 11.74
C PRO A 177 4.08 -26.73 11.43
N ASP A 178 3.85 -27.55 12.46
CA ASP A 178 3.76 -29.01 12.32
C ASP A 178 2.34 -29.51 12.01
N THR A 179 1.34 -28.64 12.11
CA THR A 179 -0.06 -29.03 11.89
C THR A 179 -0.40 -29.14 10.41
N ALA A 180 -1.31 -30.08 10.10
CA ALA A 180 -1.83 -30.23 8.76
C ALA A 180 -2.61 -28.98 8.35
N ILE A 181 -2.21 -28.35 7.25
CA ILE A 181 -2.92 -27.19 6.73
C ILE A 181 -4.23 -27.63 6.05
N THR A 182 -5.33 -26.94 6.33
CA THR A 182 -6.62 -27.23 5.70
C THR A 182 -6.70 -26.56 4.32
N ARG A 183 -7.66 -26.99 3.49
CA ARG A 183 -7.88 -26.39 2.17
C ARG A 183 -8.29 -24.93 2.25
N ALA A 184 -9.14 -24.58 3.22
CA ALA A 184 -9.59 -23.20 3.40
C ALA A 184 -8.45 -22.29 3.87
N VAL A 185 -7.68 -22.73 4.88
CA VAL A 185 -6.52 -21.98 5.39
C VAL A 185 -5.45 -21.82 4.30
N PHE A 186 -5.15 -22.88 3.54
CA PHE A 186 -4.18 -22.75 2.45
C PHE A 186 -4.67 -21.83 1.33
N ALA A 187 -5.97 -21.87 1.00
CA ALA A 187 -6.56 -20.95 0.03
C ALA A 187 -6.45 -19.50 0.49
N ASP A 188 -6.61 -19.25 1.79
CA ASP A 188 -6.42 -17.92 2.38
C ASP A 188 -4.99 -17.40 2.20
N ILE A 189 -4.01 -18.15 2.67
CA ILE A 189 -2.60 -17.71 2.60
C ILE A 189 -2.09 -17.64 1.16
N LEU A 190 -2.59 -18.50 0.26
CA LEU A 190 -2.26 -18.43 -1.16
C LEU A 190 -2.89 -17.21 -1.83
N ALA A 191 -4.14 -16.86 -1.50
CA ALA A 191 -4.78 -15.66 -2.03
C ALA A 191 -4.00 -14.41 -1.65
N LYS A 192 -3.62 -14.29 -0.36
CA LYS A 192 -2.78 -13.18 0.14
C LYS A 192 -1.42 -13.14 -0.56
N ALA A 193 -0.74 -14.29 -0.69
CA ALA A 193 0.54 -14.35 -1.38
C ALA A 193 0.45 -13.99 -2.87
N VAL A 194 -0.63 -14.36 -3.56
CA VAL A 194 -0.88 -13.97 -4.96
C VAL A 194 -1.05 -12.46 -5.08
N VAL A 195 -1.85 -11.86 -4.18
CA VAL A 195 -2.06 -10.41 -4.17
C VAL A 195 -0.74 -9.68 -3.92
N ASN A 196 0.01 -10.08 -2.88
CA ASN A 196 1.29 -9.45 -2.55
C ASN A 196 2.33 -9.58 -3.65
N TYR A 197 2.42 -10.74 -4.30
CA TYR A 197 3.38 -10.95 -5.37
C TYR A 197 3.06 -10.12 -6.63
N ASP A 198 1.77 -9.91 -6.93
CA ASP A 198 1.37 -9.00 -8.02
C ASP A 198 1.80 -7.56 -7.68
N LEU A 199 1.58 -7.12 -6.42
CA LEU A 199 2.03 -5.82 -5.90
C LEU A 199 3.57 -5.67 -5.93
N GLU A 200 4.34 -6.69 -5.56
CA GLU A 200 5.81 -6.64 -5.61
C GLU A 200 6.36 -6.59 -7.04
N GLN A 201 5.73 -7.28 -8.00
CA GLN A 201 6.08 -7.18 -9.42
C GLN A 201 5.67 -5.84 -10.03
N GLU A 202 4.71 -5.12 -9.43
CA GLU A 202 4.32 -3.75 -9.76
C GLU A 202 5.29 -2.69 -9.18
N VAL A 203 6.00 -2.99 -8.10
CA VAL A 203 7.04 -2.10 -7.51
C VAL A 203 8.45 -2.33 -8.12
N PHE A 204 8.77 -3.56 -8.56
CA PHE A 204 10.18 -3.94 -8.84
C PHE A 204 10.69 -3.68 -10.28
N VAL A 205 9.92 -3.05 -11.17
CA VAL A 205 10.39 -2.68 -12.53
C VAL A 205 10.91 -1.24 -12.62
N GLY A 206 10.72 -0.42 -11.58
CA GLY A 206 11.07 1.02 -11.59
C GLY A 206 12.44 1.42 -11.01
N PHE A 207 13.17 0.56 -10.29
CA PHE A 207 14.21 1.04 -9.36
C PHE A 207 15.61 0.37 -9.45
N THR A 208 16.04 -0.08 -10.64
CA THR A 208 17.31 -0.84 -10.73
C THR A 208 18.61 -0.01 -10.56
N ASP A 209 18.59 1.33 -10.68
CA ASP A 209 19.84 2.12 -10.60
C ASP A 209 20.18 2.65 -9.19
N TYR A 210 19.25 2.62 -8.24
CA TYR A 210 19.47 3.11 -6.87
C TYR A 210 20.01 2.02 -5.92
N TYR A 211 19.47 0.80 -6.03
CA TYR A 211 19.87 -0.31 -5.17
C TYR A 211 21.32 -0.79 -5.40
N GLU A 212 21.86 -0.76 -6.62
CA GLU A 212 23.28 -1.08 -6.86
C GLU A 212 24.24 -0.11 -6.15
N TRP A 213 23.78 1.11 -5.81
CA TRP A 213 24.54 2.07 -5.01
C TRP A 213 24.41 1.82 -3.49
N VAL A 214 23.22 1.43 -3.02
CA VAL A 214 22.95 1.15 -1.60
C VAL A 214 23.64 -0.15 -1.14
N TYR A 215 23.55 -1.23 -1.93
CA TYR A 215 24.25 -2.50 -1.66
C TYR A 215 25.78 -2.35 -1.62
N ALA A 216 26.32 -1.27 -2.20
CA ALA A 216 27.74 -1.00 -2.21
C ALA A 216 28.23 -0.16 -1.00
N ASN A 217 27.33 0.40 -0.18
CA ASN A 217 27.69 1.48 0.77
C ASN A 217 27.14 1.35 2.20
N ILE A 218 26.40 0.30 2.57
CA ILE A 218 25.99 0.06 3.97
C ILE A 218 26.84 -1.06 4.58
N ASP A 219 27.66 -0.71 5.58
CA ASP A 219 28.63 -1.61 6.23
C ASP A 219 28.09 -2.28 7.53
N ASP A 220 26.88 -1.97 8.01
CA ASP A 220 26.43 -2.34 9.39
C ASP A 220 24.99 -2.93 9.49
N TYR A 221 24.56 -3.74 8.52
CA TYR A 221 23.25 -4.43 8.58
C TYR A 221 23.10 -5.42 9.75
N ASP A 222 24.21 -6.02 10.21
CA ASP A 222 24.21 -7.01 11.30
C ASP A 222 23.91 -6.39 12.68
N ASP A 223 24.26 -5.12 12.91
CA ASP A 223 24.02 -4.44 14.19
C ASP A 223 22.54 -4.02 14.33
N TYR A 224 21.90 -3.63 13.22
CA TYR A 224 20.47 -3.29 13.16
C TYR A 224 19.56 -4.48 13.53
N LEU A 225 19.83 -5.66 12.96
CA LEU A 225 19.11 -6.89 13.33
C LEU A 225 19.41 -7.34 14.76
N GLY A 226 20.59 -7.01 15.29
CA GLY A 226 20.96 -7.31 16.67
C GLY A 226 20.09 -6.59 17.69
N ASP A 227 19.88 -5.29 17.48
CA ASP A 227 19.11 -4.43 18.40
C ASP A 227 17.60 -4.74 18.33
N LEU A 228 17.06 -4.99 17.13
CA LEU A 228 15.66 -5.37 16.92
C LEU A 228 15.31 -6.71 17.61
N MET A 229 16.24 -7.66 17.61
CA MET A 229 16.07 -8.97 18.24
C MET A 229 16.15 -8.89 19.78
N GLU A 230 16.94 -7.97 20.33
CA GLU A 230 17.03 -7.78 21.79
C GLU A 230 15.68 -7.29 22.34
N GLU A 231 15.00 -6.39 21.63
CA GLU A 231 13.67 -5.88 21.99
C GLU A 231 12.56 -6.95 21.90
N PHE A 232 12.58 -7.80 20.87
CA PHE A 232 11.63 -8.92 20.72
C PHE A 232 11.72 -9.94 21.88
N TYR A 233 12.94 -10.24 22.34
CA TYR A 233 13.14 -11.17 23.47
C TYR A 233 12.80 -10.55 24.83
N GLU A 234 12.98 -9.24 25.00
CA GLU A 234 12.57 -8.53 26.22
C GLU A 234 11.05 -8.50 26.41
N ASN A 235 10.29 -8.49 25.30
CA ASN A 235 8.83 -8.55 25.29
C ASN A 235 8.25 -9.98 25.30
N GLY A 236 9.08 -11.01 25.48
CA GLY A 236 8.61 -12.38 25.70
C GLY A 236 8.09 -13.10 24.45
N GLY A 237 8.48 -12.64 23.26
CA GLY A 237 8.09 -13.24 21.99
C GLY A 237 6.66 -12.90 21.55
N GLU A 238 6.04 -11.89 22.16
CA GLU A 238 4.83 -11.26 21.66
C GLU A 238 5.23 -9.99 20.91
N TRP A 239 4.93 -9.94 19.62
CA TRP A 239 4.89 -8.68 18.91
C TRP A 239 3.69 -7.89 19.43
N SER A 240 3.88 -6.60 19.67
CA SER A 240 2.76 -5.68 19.91
C SER A 240 1.92 -5.63 18.64
N HIS A 241 0.92 -6.50 18.55
CA HIS A 241 0.05 -6.64 17.39
C HIS A 241 -0.84 -5.40 17.22
N ASN A 242 -0.72 -4.74 16.07
CA ASN A 242 -1.84 -4.18 15.32
C ASN A 242 -1.38 -4.07 13.86
N HIS A 243 -1.95 -4.91 12.99
CA HIS A 243 -1.97 -4.75 11.55
C HIS A 243 -3.41 -5.00 11.14
N GLY A 244 -4.16 -3.92 11.03
CA GLY A 244 -5.50 -3.91 10.49
C GLY A 244 -5.76 -2.55 9.87
N ASP A 245 -5.87 -2.55 8.54
CA ASP A 245 -6.95 -1.90 7.82
C ASP A 245 -7.30 -0.45 8.22
N GLU A 246 -7.00 0.49 7.32
CA GLU A 246 -6.59 1.86 7.65
C GLU A 246 -5.09 1.85 7.97
N ASP A 247 -4.34 2.84 7.51
CA ASP A 247 -3.17 3.34 8.24
C ASP A 247 -3.47 3.20 9.72
N ASP A 248 -2.95 2.17 10.38
CA ASP A 248 -3.60 1.59 11.56
C ASP A 248 -3.60 2.70 12.62
N ILE A 249 -4.73 3.38 12.84
CA ILE A 249 -4.72 4.66 13.57
C ILE A 249 -4.40 4.34 15.03
N LEU A 250 -3.11 4.38 15.36
CA LEU A 250 -2.57 4.07 16.67
C LEU A 250 -3.05 5.09 17.69
N ALA A 251 -3.25 6.34 17.26
CA ALA A 251 -3.80 7.38 18.09
C ALA A 251 -4.46 8.50 17.28
N LEU A 252 -5.70 8.85 17.62
CA LEU A 252 -6.37 10.04 17.11
C LEU A 252 -6.56 11.05 18.24
N TYR A 253 -6.13 12.29 18.00
CA TYR A 253 -6.21 13.37 18.96
C TYR A 253 -7.01 14.55 18.42
N LYS A 254 -7.78 15.17 19.32
CA LYS A 254 -8.30 16.52 19.14
C LYS A 254 -7.26 17.54 19.58
N ILE A 255 -7.01 18.54 18.74
CA ILE A 255 -6.17 19.69 19.08
C ILE A 255 -7.04 20.73 19.81
N ASN A 256 -6.71 20.96 21.08
CA ASN A 256 -7.50 21.83 21.95
C ASN A 256 -7.11 23.32 21.85
N GLY A 257 -7.87 24.17 22.56
CA GLY A 257 -7.68 25.62 22.53
C GLY A 257 -6.34 26.13 23.09
N SER A 258 -5.54 25.27 23.72
CA SER A 258 -4.17 25.54 24.20
C SER A 258 -3.10 24.85 23.36
N ASP A 259 -3.45 24.32 22.19
CA ASP A 259 -2.54 23.59 21.30
C ASP A 259 -2.00 22.26 21.87
N GLY A 260 -2.72 21.74 22.87
CA GLY A 260 -2.48 20.42 23.43
C GLY A 260 -3.36 19.37 22.76
N LEU A 261 -2.96 18.11 22.92
CA LEU A 261 -3.68 16.96 22.40
C LEU A 261 -4.61 16.37 23.46
N GLU A 262 -5.87 16.17 23.09
CA GLU A 262 -6.87 15.39 23.83
C GLU A 262 -7.17 14.12 23.04
N LEU A 263 -6.80 12.96 23.59
CA LEU A 263 -7.01 11.66 22.93
C LEU A 263 -8.51 11.42 22.67
N ILE A 264 -8.86 11.09 21.44
CA ILE A 264 -10.18 10.65 20.99
C ILE A 264 -10.22 9.11 20.98
N GLU A 265 -9.22 8.50 20.36
CA GLU A 265 -9.12 7.06 20.07
C GLU A 265 -7.65 6.61 20.06
N GLY A 266 -7.41 5.32 20.30
CA GLY A 266 -6.07 4.72 20.32
C GLY A 266 -5.36 4.84 21.68
N VAL A 267 -4.03 4.81 21.64
CA VAL A 267 -3.14 4.89 22.81
C VAL A 267 -2.39 6.22 22.86
N ASP A 268 -2.04 6.65 24.08
CA ASP A 268 -1.39 7.93 24.31
C ASP A 268 0.05 7.72 24.77
N GLU A 269 0.98 7.84 23.82
CA GLU A 269 2.39 7.53 24.01
C GLU A 269 3.29 8.77 24.00
N ALA A 270 4.47 8.65 24.60
CA ALA A 270 5.37 9.79 24.81
C ALA A 270 6.05 10.25 23.52
N ASP A 271 6.38 9.30 22.66
CA ASP A 271 6.91 9.45 21.32
C ASP A 271 5.89 10.09 20.35
N TYR A 272 4.60 9.72 20.43
CA TYR A 272 3.51 10.35 19.66
C TYR A 272 3.37 11.82 20.01
N ARG A 273 3.47 12.12 21.31
CA ARG A 273 3.50 13.51 21.80
C ARG A 273 4.76 14.24 21.36
N ALA A 274 5.90 13.56 21.26
CA ALA A 274 7.14 14.17 20.78
C ALA A 274 7.07 14.50 19.28
N ILE A 275 6.46 13.66 18.45
CA ILE A 275 6.13 13.96 17.04
C ILE A 275 5.28 15.25 16.97
N TRP A 276 4.25 15.36 17.81
CA TRP A 276 3.45 16.59 17.88
C TRP A 276 4.25 17.81 18.35
N GLU A 277 5.13 17.67 19.34
CA GLU A 277 6.01 18.77 19.75
C GLU A 277 6.96 19.19 18.62
N LYS A 278 7.50 18.23 17.85
CA LYS A 278 8.31 18.51 16.66
C LYS A 278 7.50 19.26 15.61
N PHE A 279 6.32 18.78 15.25
CA PHE A 279 5.43 19.46 14.30
C PHE A 279 5.11 20.90 14.75
N LYS A 280 4.78 21.10 16.03
CA LYS A 280 4.53 22.45 16.58
C LYS A 280 5.75 23.36 16.59
N SER A 281 6.95 22.79 16.72
CA SER A 281 8.18 23.57 16.68
C SER A 281 8.40 24.22 15.32
N ILE A 282 8.00 23.52 14.24
CA ILE A 282 8.08 24.01 12.86
C ILE A 282 6.87 24.88 12.50
N PHE A 283 5.67 24.46 12.91
CA PHE A 283 4.40 25.12 12.56
C PHE A 283 3.67 25.66 13.79
N PRO A 284 3.92 26.93 14.16
CA PRO A 284 3.20 27.60 15.23
C PRO A 284 1.69 27.60 14.99
N ARG A 285 0.91 27.55 16.07
CA ARG A 285 -0.55 27.48 16.02
C ARG A 285 -1.19 28.54 15.10
N GLU A 286 -0.63 29.74 15.06
CA GLU A 286 -1.17 30.88 14.30
C GLU A 286 -1.26 30.62 12.80
N ILE A 287 -0.42 29.72 12.26
CA ILE A 287 -0.36 29.42 10.83
C ILE A 287 -1.15 28.17 10.43
N ARG A 288 -1.78 27.47 11.39
CA ARG A 288 -2.62 26.28 11.16
C ARG A 288 -4.00 26.38 11.81
N PRO A 289 -4.79 27.43 11.51
CA PRO A 289 -6.06 27.68 12.19
C PRO A 289 -7.14 26.62 11.93
N THR A 290 -7.06 25.87 10.83
CA THR A 290 -8.02 24.82 10.45
C THR A 290 -7.61 23.41 10.86
N LEU A 291 -6.35 23.21 11.28
CA LEU A 291 -5.94 21.93 11.84
C LEU A 291 -6.61 21.73 13.21
N LYS A 292 -7.32 20.61 13.35
CA LYS A 292 -8.10 20.27 14.56
C LYS A 292 -7.91 18.84 15.01
N GLU A 293 -7.46 17.98 14.13
CA GLU A 293 -7.14 16.60 14.44
C GLU A 293 -5.66 16.35 14.15
N PHE A 294 -5.06 15.50 14.98
CA PHE A 294 -3.72 14.97 14.80
C PHE A 294 -3.83 13.46 14.96
N ALA A 295 -3.32 12.70 14.01
CA ALA A 295 -3.30 11.25 14.08
C ALA A 295 -1.86 10.73 14.04
N ILE A 296 -1.66 9.62 14.73
CA ILE A 296 -0.54 8.73 14.54
C ILE A 296 -1.09 7.46 13.92
N PHE A 297 -0.41 6.97 12.92
CA PHE A 297 -0.70 5.70 12.30
C PHE A 297 0.59 4.90 12.11
N SER A 298 0.43 3.70 11.57
CA SER A 298 1.52 3.08 10.86
C SER A 298 1.04 2.13 9.77
N ASP A 299 1.72 2.13 8.65
CA ASP A 299 1.61 1.13 7.59
C ASP A 299 2.89 0.31 7.43
N GLY A 300 3.99 0.72 8.06
CA GLY A 300 5.26 0.01 8.03
C GLY A 300 6.43 0.98 8.10
N LEU A 301 7.50 0.67 7.38
CA LEU A 301 8.58 1.61 7.09
C LEU A 301 8.57 1.90 5.59
N GLU A 302 8.88 3.15 5.22
CA GLU A 302 9.13 3.62 3.84
C GLU A 302 7.90 3.64 2.90
N GLU A 303 6.69 3.44 3.42
CA GLU A 303 5.42 3.55 2.68
C GLU A 303 4.83 4.98 2.80
N THR A 304 3.77 5.18 3.58
CA THR A 304 3.14 6.50 3.75
C THR A 304 3.75 7.22 4.95
N LEU A 305 4.68 8.14 4.70
CA LEU A 305 5.32 8.88 5.81
C LEU A 305 4.34 9.81 6.57
N ALA A 306 3.42 10.44 5.83
CA ALA A 306 2.39 11.32 6.38
C ALA A 306 1.30 11.63 5.33
N TYR A 307 0.15 12.13 5.79
CA TYR A 307 -0.87 12.69 4.92
C TYR A 307 -1.76 13.71 5.65
N VAL A 308 -2.50 14.50 4.88
CA VAL A 308 -3.57 15.36 5.37
C VAL A 308 -4.93 15.00 4.78
N GLN A 309 -5.97 15.14 5.59
CA GLN A 309 -7.35 14.94 5.13
C GLN A 309 -8.32 15.83 5.89
N GLN A 310 -9.57 15.92 5.42
CA GLN A 310 -10.63 16.59 6.15
C GLN A 310 -10.88 15.88 7.50
N ALA A 311 -11.07 16.66 8.56
CA ALA A 311 -11.28 16.13 9.90
C ALA A 311 -12.57 15.29 9.97
N SER A 312 -12.58 14.26 10.82
CA SER A 312 -13.72 13.34 10.98
C SER A 312 -15.02 14.02 11.41
N THR A 313 -14.92 15.21 11.99
CA THR A 313 -16.05 15.97 12.53
C THR A 313 -16.43 17.21 11.73
N SER A 314 -15.62 17.61 10.74
CA SER A 314 -15.93 18.76 9.88
C SER A 314 -15.17 18.76 8.56
N SER A 315 -15.91 18.92 7.46
CA SER A 315 -15.40 19.20 6.11
C SER A 315 -14.55 20.48 5.99
N LYS A 316 -14.55 21.35 7.02
CA LYS A 316 -13.83 22.64 7.03
C LYS A 316 -12.62 22.64 7.95
N GLU A 317 -12.42 21.55 8.65
CA GLU A 317 -11.30 21.35 9.57
C GLU A 317 -10.46 20.21 9.02
N TRP A 318 -9.20 20.16 9.43
CA TRP A 318 -8.23 19.22 8.86
C TRP A 318 -7.61 18.35 9.94
N ARG A 319 -7.24 17.15 9.53
CA ARG A 319 -6.37 16.20 10.21
C ARG A 319 -5.04 16.16 9.47
N ILE A 320 -3.96 16.08 10.24
CA ILE A 320 -2.68 15.58 9.74
C ILE A 320 -2.43 14.25 10.45
N ALA A 321 -1.98 13.27 9.70
CA ALA A 321 -1.60 11.96 10.18
C ALA A 321 -0.12 11.74 9.85
N ILE A 322 0.64 11.14 10.76
CA ILE A 322 2.07 10.89 10.61
C ILE A 322 2.34 9.43 10.99
N ASP A 323 3.10 8.72 10.17
CA ASP A 323 3.60 7.40 10.54
C ASP A 323 4.66 7.56 11.64
N HIS A 324 4.43 6.93 12.79
CA HIS A 324 5.40 6.93 13.87
C HIS A 324 6.70 6.20 13.55
N GLN A 325 6.68 5.11 12.78
CA GLN A 325 7.86 4.30 12.46
C GLN A 325 8.80 5.12 11.59
N ASP A 326 8.29 5.71 10.52
CA ASP A 326 9.05 6.59 9.62
C ASP A 326 9.58 7.83 10.32
N ALA A 327 8.80 8.43 11.23
CA ALA A 327 9.24 9.61 11.98
C ALA A 327 10.49 9.35 12.84
N TYR A 328 10.79 8.10 13.18
CA TYR A 328 11.90 7.74 14.07
C TYR A 328 13.06 6.99 13.40
N VAL A 329 13.00 6.67 12.10
CA VAL A 329 14.08 5.96 11.38
C VAL A 329 15.44 6.61 11.64
N ASP A 330 15.56 7.90 11.29
CA ASP A 330 16.76 8.72 11.55
C ASP A 330 16.52 9.78 12.65
N GLY A 331 15.36 9.69 13.29
CA GLY A 331 14.90 10.57 14.36
C GLY A 331 14.20 11.85 13.88
N LEU A 332 13.50 12.51 14.81
CA LEU A 332 12.61 13.64 14.51
C LEU A 332 13.28 14.89 13.93
N ASP A 333 14.61 14.98 13.94
CA ASP A 333 15.38 16.08 13.35
C ASP A 333 15.92 15.74 11.95
N ASP A 334 15.61 14.55 11.44
CA ASP A 334 16.00 14.12 10.11
C ASP A 334 15.41 15.03 9.02
N ALA A 335 16.19 15.20 7.94
CA ALA A 335 15.87 16.11 6.86
C ALA A 335 14.68 15.63 6.01
N GLU A 336 14.53 14.33 5.80
CA GLU A 336 13.44 13.72 5.06
C GLU A 336 12.14 13.85 5.84
N PHE A 337 12.14 13.50 7.13
CA PHE A 337 10.96 13.69 7.98
C PHE A 337 10.51 15.16 8.00
N VAL A 338 11.45 16.10 8.18
CA VAL A 338 11.15 17.54 8.14
C VAL A 338 10.61 17.99 6.77
N LEU A 339 11.12 17.41 5.68
CA LEU A 339 10.63 17.67 4.32
C LEU A 339 9.18 17.23 4.18
N THR A 340 8.85 16.02 4.61
CA THR A 340 7.47 15.47 4.62
C THR A 340 6.53 16.37 5.41
N LEU A 341 6.91 16.83 6.60
CA LEU A 341 6.04 17.73 7.38
C LEU A 341 5.77 19.07 6.67
N ILE A 342 6.74 19.58 5.92
CA ILE A 342 6.59 20.82 5.14
C ILE A 342 5.70 20.59 3.91
N HIS A 343 5.81 19.43 3.28
CA HIS A 343 4.94 18.98 2.19
C HIS A 343 3.48 18.92 2.62
N GLU A 344 3.19 18.21 3.71
CA GLU A 344 1.85 18.11 4.29
C GLU A 344 1.27 19.47 4.69
N PHE A 345 2.11 20.33 5.24
CA PHE A 345 1.70 21.70 5.53
C PHE A 345 1.37 22.48 4.25
N GLY A 346 2.01 22.19 3.12
CA GLY A 346 1.69 22.71 1.80
C GLY A 346 0.23 22.45 1.42
N HIS A 347 -0.26 21.22 1.59
CA HIS A 347 -1.66 20.87 1.37
C HIS A 347 -2.60 21.65 2.30
N LEU A 348 -2.27 21.78 3.59
CA LEU A 348 -3.08 22.60 4.53
C LEU A 348 -3.20 24.06 4.09
N VAL A 349 -2.19 24.60 3.41
CA VAL A 349 -2.18 25.97 2.88
C VAL A 349 -2.99 26.08 1.59
N THR A 350 -2.84 25.13 0.66
CA THR A 350 -3.40 25.19 -0.69
C THR A 350 -4.83 24.67 -0.80
N LEU A 351 -5.21 23.72 0.07
CA LEU A 351 -6.54 23.10 0.13
C LEU A 351 -7.44 23.67 1.23
N HIS A 352 -6.97 24.66 2.00
CA HIS A 352 -7.75 25.34 3.03
C HIS A 352 -9.16 25.75 2.53
N PRO A 353 -10.24 25.73 3.34
CA PRO A 353 -11.63 25.99 2.89
C PRO A 353 -11.90 27.36 2.25
N ALA A 354 -11.01 28.35 2.46
CA ALA A 354 -11.06 29.64 1.77
C ALA A 354 -10.42 29.62 0.37
N GLN A 355 -9.67 28.58 0.04
CA GLN A 355 -9.13 28.25 -1.29
C GLN A 355 -10.08 27.29 -2.00
N VAL A 356 -10.47 26.22 -1.30
CA VAL A 356 -11.32 25.13 -1.79
C VAL A 356 -12.52 24.96 -0.85
N PRO A 357 -13.66 25.62 -1.13
CA PRO A 357 -14.87 25.39 -0.36
C PRO A 357 -15.30 23.92 -0.46
N PRO A 358 -15.42 23.21 0.68
CA PRO A 358 -15.68 21.77 0.64
C PRO A 358 -17.09 21.48 0.10
N ASN A 359 -17.20 20.41 -0.67
CA ASN A 359 -18.46 19.84 -1.08
C ASN A 359 -18.92 18.83 -0.02
N GLU A 360 -19.99 19.16 0.71
CA GLU A 360 -20.53 18.29 1.76
C GLU A 360 -20.97 16.92 1.24
N SER A 361 -21.44 16.82 0.00
CA SER A 361 -21.85 15.54 -0.55
C SER A 361 -20.67 14.62 -0.85
N VAL A 362 -19.52 15.20 -1.23
CA VAL A 362 -18.26 14.45 -1.40
C VAL A 362 -17.72 14.03 -0.05
N TYR A 363 -17.61 14.96 0.90
CA TYR A 363 -17.15 14.68 2.26
C TYR A 363 -17.97 13.58 2.97
N LEU A 364 -19.29 13.56 2.77
CA LEU A 364 -20.18 12.54 3.35
C LEU A 364 -20.28 11.26 2.51
N ASN A 365 -19.57 11.18 1.39
CA ASN A 365 -19.63 10.10 0.40
C ASN A 365 -21.08 9.72 0.01
N THR A 366 -21.84 10.73 -0.43
CA THR A 366 -23.29 10.57 -0.75
C THR A 366 -23.62 10.67 -2.23
N LEU A 367 -22.61 10.90 -3.07
CA LEU A 367 -22.78 11.02 -4.52
C LEU A 367 -22.67 9.65 -5.17
N SER A 368 -23.51 9.39 -6.17
CA SER A 368 -23.21 8.32 -7.14
C SER A 368 -22.10 8.76 -8.10
N ASP A 369 -21.45 7.80 -8.76
CA ASP A 369 -20.38 8.09 -9.74
C ASP A 369 -20.81 9.11 -10.79
N VAL A 370 -22.05 8.98 -11.29
CA VAL A 370 -22.61 9.91 -12.29
C VAL A 370 -22.75 11.33 -11.74
N GLU A 371 -23.10 11.47 -10.45
CA GLU A 371 -23.22 12.78 -9.81
C GLU A 371 -21.84 13.37 -9.47
N TYR A 372 -20.85 12.53 -9.17
CA TYR A 372 -19.48 12.91 -8.94
C TYR A 372 -18.81 13.44 -10.23
N GLU A 373 -18.94 12.71 -11.34
CA GLU A 373 -18.46 13.16 -12.65
C GLU A 373 -19.12 14.46 -13.09
N GLN A 374 -20.44 14.59 -12.90
CA GLN A 374 -21.14 15.84 -13.20
C GLN A 374 -20.65 17.00 -12.33
N LEU A 375 -20.24 16.74 -11.09
CA LEU A 375 -19.67 17.76 -10.20
C LEU A 375 -18.30 18.23 -10.70
N ILE A 376 -17.46 17.33 -11.21
CA ILE A 376 -16.18 17.67 -11.84
C ILE A 376 -16.42 18.54 -13.07
N ASP A 377 -17.34 18.14 -13.96
CA ASP A 377 -17.74 18.91 -15.15
C ASP A 377 -18.25 20.32 -14.79
N ASP A 378 -19.09 20.42 -13.77
CA ASP A 378 -19.64 21.69 -13.28
C ASP A 378 -18.57 22.60 -12.67
N CYS A 379 -17.42 22.04 -12.30
CA CYS A 379 -16.28 22.76 -11.77
C CYS A 379 -15.55 23.58 -12.85
N LEU A 380 -15.56 23.09 -14.09
CA LEU A 380 -14.79 23.64 -15.19
C LEU A 380 -15.13 25.13 -15.46
N PRO A 381 -14.13 25.96 -15.78
CA PRO A 381 -12.73 25.59 -16.02
C PRO A 381 -11.88 25.48 -14.76
N ARG A 382 -12.46 25.62 -13.56
CA ARG A 382 -11.69 25.60 -12.30
C ARG A 382 -11.32 24.16 -11.94
N TYR A 383 -10.21 24.03 -11.21
CA TYR A 383 -9.73 22.73 -10.74
C TYR A 383 -10.65 22.15 -9.66
N PHE A 384 -11.03 20.89 -9.83
CA PHE A 384 -11.68 20.08 -8.81
C PHE A 384 -10.60 19.27 -8.07
N THR A 385 -10.54 19.41 -6.75
CA THR A 385 -9.43 18.92 -5.92
C THR A 385 -9.69 17.56 -5.27
N GLY A 386 -10.92 17.05 -5.36
CA GLY A 386 -11.38 15.93 -4.53
C GLY A 386 -12.29 16.45 -3.43
N GLU A 387 -11.87 17.41 -2.61
CA GLU A 387 -12.70 17.95 -1.52
C GLU A 387 -13.75 18.94 -2.02
N GLY A 388 -13.50 19.58 -3.16
CA GLY A 388 -14.41 20.53 -3.77
C GLY A 388 -13.83 21.32 -4.93
N CYS A 389 -14.62 22.28 -5.39
CA CYS A 389 -14.24 23.16 -6.49
C CYS A 389 -13.41 24.35 -6.00
N ALA A 390 -12.14 24.38 -6.39
CA ALA A 390 -11.23 25.46 -6.06
C ALA A 390 -11.77 26.83 -6.53
N LEU A 391 -11.62 27.89 -5.71
CA LEU A 391 -12.01 29.24 -6.11
C LEU A 391 -11.13 29.73 -7.26
N ALA A 392 -11.67 30.61 -8.11
CA ALA A 392 -10.95 31.09 -9.30
C ALA A 392 -9.57 31.70 -8.97
N GLU A 393 -9.50 32.47 -7.87
CA GLU A 393 -8.28 33.14 -7.40
C GLU A 393 -7.51 32.30 -6.36
N SER A 394 -7.90 31.05 -6.13
CA SER A 394 -7.19 30.19 -5.19
C SER A 394 -5.82 29.80 -5.74
N TYR A 395 -4.85 29.57 -4.85
CA TYR A 395 -3.48 29.22 -5.23
C TYR A 395 -3.45 27.97 -6.10
N ILE A 396 -4.12 26.89 -5.66
CA ILE A 396 -4.20 25.64 -6.42
C ILE A 396 -4.85 25.83 -7.79
N ASN A 397 -5.91 26.64 -7.90
CA ASN A 397 -6.54 26.88 -9.20
C ASN A 397 -5.64 27.72 -10.11
N VAL A 398 -5.04 28.80 -9.61
CA VAL A 398 -4.14 29.63 -10.43
C VAL A 398 -2.92 28.82 -10.87
N PHE A 399 -2.37 27.98 -9.99
CA PHE A 399 -1.29 27.06 -10.29
C PHE A 399 -1.69 26.05 -11.37
N TYR A 400 -2.83 25.37 -11.21
CA TYR A 400 -3.38 24.47 -12.22
C TYR A 400 -3.60 25.15 -13.57
N GLN A 401 -4.23 26.34 -13.60
CA GLN A 401 -4.44 27.09 -14.83
C GLN A 401 -3.13 27.47 -15.52
N THR A 402 -2.09 27.79 -14.74
CA THR A 402 -0.81 28.27 -15.27
C THR A 402 0.05 27.12 -15.78
N PHE A 403 0.10 26.00 -15.06
CA PHE A 403 1.10 24.95 -15.29
C PHE A 403 0.51 23.62 -15.79
N TRP A 404 -0.76 23.34 -15.52
CA TRP A 404 -1.37 22.03 -15.80
C TRP A 404 -2.44 22.05 -16.91
N SER A 405 -3.17 23.16 -17.07
CA SER A 405 -4.28 23.24 -18.03
C SER A 405 -3.88 22.97 -19.50
N GLY A 406 -2.57 23.03 -19.79
CA GLY A 406 -2.01 22.69 -21.10
C GLY A 406 -1.84 21.20 -21.38
N PHE A 407 -1.85 20.34 -20.36
CA PHE A 407 -1.80 18.87 -20.53
C PHE A 407 -3.13 18.32 -21.04
N GLY A 408 -4.25 18.91 -20.60
CA GLY A 408 -5.60 18.64 -21.12
C GLY A 408 -5.95 17.15 -21.13
N ASP A 409 -6.53 16.72 -22.25
CA ASP A 409 -7.00 15.34 -22.52
C ASP A 409 -5.92 14.28 -22.26
N GLU A 410 -4.62 14.56 -22.41
CA GLU A 410 -3.57 13.55 -22.21
C GLU A 410 -3.46 13.10 -20.75
N TYR A 411 -3.49 14.04 -19.81
CA TYR A 411 -3.44 13.70 -18.39
C TYR A 411 -4.79 13.17 -17.91
N GLU A 412 -5.89 13.68 -18.45
CA GLU A 412 -7.24 13.16 -18.19
C GLU A 412 -7.37 11.69 -18.64
N ASP A 413 -6.85 11.35 -19.83
CA ASP A 413 -6.83 9.97 -20.33
C ASP A 413 -6.08 9.05 -19.36
N ILE A 414 -4.98 9.51 -18.74
CA ILE A 414 -4.23 8.75 -17.72
C ILE A 414 -5.09 8.51 -16.48
N LEU A 415 -5.81 9.51 -15.99
CA LEU A 415 -6.68 9.36 -14.81
C LEU A 415 -7.84 8.36 -15.02
N TYR A 416 -8.22 8.10 -16.27
CA TYR A 416 -9.22 7.10 -16.63
C TYR A 416 -8.60 5.77 -17.06
N ILE A 417 -7.26 5.63 -16.98
CA ILE A 417 -6.61 4.35 -17.17
C ILE A 417 -7.09 3.41 -16.10
N ALA A 418 -7.36 2.23 -16.64
CA ALA A 418 -7.91 1.12 -15.96
C ALA A 418 -6.92 0.61 -14.91
N ASP A 419 -6.39 -0.54 -15.28
CA ASP A 419 -5.24 -1.23 -14.74
C ASP A 419 -4.17 -0.33 -14.09
N ASP A 420 -3.79 -0.62 -12.84
CA ASP A 420 -2.82 0.17 -12.08
C ASP A 420 -1.44 0.15 -12.73
N MET A 421 -0.99 -1.00 -13.22
CA MET A 421 0.27 -1.10 -13.94
C MET A 421 0.26 -0.20 -15.19
N GLU A 422 -0.83 -0.22 -15.99
CA GLU A 422 -0.99 0.70 -17.13
C GLU A 422 -1.05 2.17 -16.68
N TYR A 423 -1.69 2.47 -15.54
CA TYR A 423 -1.82 3.82 -14.98
C TYR A 423 -0.45 4.37 -14.57
N TYR A 424 0.29 3.64 -13.72
CA TYR A 424 1.61 4.03 -13.25
C TYR A 424 2.62 4.06 -14.38
N THR A 425 2.56 3.10 -15.33
CA THR A 425 3.39 3.15 -16.54
C THR A 425 3.09 4.41 -17.36
N ALA A 426 1.83 4.75 -17.59
CA ALA A 426 1.46 5.93 -18.34
C ALA A 426 1.82 7.24 -17.61
N LEU A 427 1.76 7.24 -16.28
CA LEU A 427 2.16 8.35 -15.44
C LEU A 427 3.69 8.56 -15.47
N GLU A 428 4.47 7.48 -15.42
CA GLU A 428 5.92 7.51 -15.62
C GLU A 428 6.27 8.01 -17.02
N GLU A 429 5.61 7.49 -18.06
CA GLU A 429 5.78 7.97 -19.44
C GLU A 429 5.43 9.45 -19.58
N PHE A 430 4.38 9.91 -18.90
CA PHE A 430 3.98 11.32 -18.83
C PHE A 430 5.05 12.17 -18.15
N TYR A 431 5.57 11.72 -16.99
CA TYR A 431 6.66 12.38 -16.30
C TYR A 431 7.90 12.46 -17.19
N GLU A 432 8.37 11.35 -17.76
CA GLU A 432 9.56 11.33 -18.61
C GLU A 432 9.41 12.24 -19.85
N LYS A 433 8.21 12.31 -20.43
CA LYS A 433 7.90 13.22 -21.52
C LYS A 433 7.96 14.69 -21.12
N TYR A 434 7.54 15.02 -19.91
CA TYR A 434 7.43 16.39 -19.40
C TYR A 434 8.38 16.69 -18.23
N LYS A 435 9.47 15.94 -18.10
CA LYS A 435 10.38 15.93 -16.95
C LYS A 435 10.91 17.31 -16.56
N ASP A 436 11.20 18.15 -17.55
CA ASP A 436 11.68 19.54 -17.33
C ASP A 436 10.62 20.48 -16.71
N GLN A 437 9.36 20.03 -16.60
CA GLN A 437 8.24 20.78 -16.01
C GLN A 437 7.98 20.44 -14.55
N PHE A 438 8.50 19.32 -14.03
CA PHE A 438 8.26 18.85 -12.66
C PHE A 438 9.55 18.83 -11.84
N LEU A 439 9.45 18.94 -10.51
CA LEU A 439 10.62 18.89 -9.63
C LEU A 439 11.14 17.44 -9.48
N ASN A 440 10.22 16.49 -9.42
CA ASN A 440 10.42 15.05 -9.40
C ASN A 440 9.20 14.38 -10.09
N ASP A 441 9.24 13.06 -10.18
CA ASP A 441 8.15 12.20 -10.65
C ASP A 441 6.90 12.29 -9.76
N TYR A 442 7.07 12.36 -8.44
CA TYR A 442 5.96 12.52 -7.51
C TYR A 442 5.11 13.78 -7.79
N ALA A 443 5.74 14.90 -8.12
CA ALA A 443 5.07 16.12 -8.54
C ALA A 443 4.24 15.96 -9.84
N ALA A 444 4.47 14.92 -10.65
CA ALA A 444 3.68 14.65 -11.85
C ALA A 444 2.41 13.84 -11.57
N THR A 445 2.22 13.33 -10.34
CA THR A 445 1.09 12.47 -9.98
C THR A 445 -0.23 13.21 -10.02
N ASN A 446 -0.29 14.46 -9.56
CA ASN A 446 -1.44 15.34 -9.70
C ASN A 446 -1.10 16.81 -9.35
N PRO A 447 -1.99 17.78 -9.69
CA PRO A 447 -1.76 19.20 -9.36
C PRO A 447 -1.63 19.53 -7.87
N ALA A 448 -2.23 18.74 -6.96
CA ALA A 448 -2.13 18.94 -5.52
C ALA A 448 -0.75 18.55 -4.98
N GLU A 449 -0.17 17.44 -5.47
CA GLU A 449 1.22 17.07 -5.15
C GLU A 449 2.22 18.03 -5.77
N ASP A 450 2.03 18.42 -7.04
CA ASP A 450 2.95 19.36 -7.71
C ASP A 450 3.08 20.70 -6.99
N ILE A 451 1.95 21.24 -6.49
CA ILE A 451 1.99 22.49 -5.73
C ILE A 451 2.58 22.30 -4.34
N ALA A 452 2.41 21.12 -3.72
CA ALA A 452 2.99 20.80 -2.41
C ALA A 452 4.50 20.62 -2.50
N GLU A 453 5.00 19.89 -3.49
CA GLU A 453 6.42 19.77 -3.82
C GLU A 453 7.05 21.14 -4.14
N SER A 454 6.36 21.94 -4.96
CA SER A 454 6.79 23.31 -5.29
C SER A 454 6.79 24.22 -4.06
N TRP A 455 5.88 24.02 -3.12
CA TRP A 455 5.82 24.72 -1.84
C TRP A 455 7.01 24.32 -0.96
N THR A 456 7.31 23.02 -0.86
CA THR A 456 8.43 22.48 -0.09
C THR A 456 9.76 23.05 -0.59
N ALA A 457 10.00 23.02 -1.90
CA ALA A 457 11.16 23.67 -2.51
C ALA A 457 11.17 25.20 -2.27
N PHE A 458 10.01 25.87 -2.38
CA PHE A 458 9.91 27.30 -2.06
C PHE A 458 10.33 27.60 -0.62
N VAL A 459 9.92 26.78 0.34
CA VAL A 459 10.26 26.93 1.75
C VAL A 459 11.73 26.66 2.00
N LEU A 460 12.27 25.53 1.54
CA LEU A 460 13.59 25.03 1.93
C LEU A 460 14.74 25.57 1.07
N ASP A 461 14.52 25.84 -0.22
CA ASP A 461 15.59 26.24 -1.12
C ASP A 461 15.81 27.75 -1.19
N ASP A 462 17.00 28.11 -1.67
CA ASP A 462 17.28 29.47 -2.13
C ASP A 462 16.40 29.79 -3.35
N LYS A 463 16.01 31.06 -3.49
CA LYS A 463 15.20 31.51 -4.62
C LYS A 463 15.88 31.10 -5.95
N PRO A 464 15.22 30.31 -6.81
CA PRO A 464 15.84 29.87 -8.05
C PRO A 464 16.12 31.05 -8.97
N ALA A 465 17.25 30.97 -9.69
CA ALA A 465 17.72 32.02 -10.60
C ALA A 465 17.40 31.74 -12.08
N GLY A 466 16.91 30.55 -12.40
CA GLY A 466 16.61 30.10 -13.76
C GLY A 466 15.14 30.30 -14.16
N ASN A 467 14.77 29.65 -15.25
CA ASN A 467 13.50 29.82 -15.95
C ASN A 467 12.96 28.51 -16.57
N SER A 468 13.25 27.36 -15.96
CA SER A 468 12.50 26.14 -16.30
C SER A 468 11.09 26.23 -15.71
N VAL A 469 10.14 25.46 -16.27
CA VAL A 469 8.76 25.46 -15.77
C VAL A 469 8.72 24.98 -14.30
N ALA A 470 9.51 23.95 -13.94
CA ALA A 470 9.66 23.52 -12.55
C ALA A 470 10.12 24.66 -11.62
N GLN A 471 11.06 25.51 -12.06
CA GLN A 471 11.50 26.67 -11.28
C GLN A 471 10.46 27.80 -11.26
N GLU A 472 9.69 27.97 -12.33
CA GLU A 472 8.58 28.93 -12.37
C GLU A 472 7.48 28.56 -11.36
N LYS A 473 7.22 27.26 -11.15
CA LYS A 473 6.33 26.75 -10.10
C LYS A 473 6.82 27.10 -8.69
N VAL A 474 8.13 27.03 -8.42
CA VAL A 474 8.70 27.52 -7.15
C VAL A 474 8.62 29.05 -7.04
N LEU A 475 8.81 29.77 -8.16
CA LEU A 475 8.72 31.23 -8.21
C LEU A 475 7.30 31.75 -7.97
N PHE A 476 6.27 30.95 -8.28
CA PHE A 476 4.86 31.25 -8.06
C PHE A 476 4.58 31.83 -6.67
N PHE A 477 5.11 31.19 -5.62
CA PHE A 477 4.87 31.60 -4.23
C PHE A 477 5.51 32.95 -3.87
N TYR A 478 6.54 33.40 -4.59
CA TYR A 478 7.20 34.69 -4.33
C TYR A 478 6.33 35.91 -4.68
N ASP A 479 5.25 35.71 -5.44
CA ASP A 479 4.31 36.78 -5.79
C ASP A 479 3.27 37.06 -4.68
N TYR A 480 3.25 36.23 -3.64
CA TYR A 480 2.30 36.30 -2.53
C TYR A 480 3.01 36.73 -1.22
N PRO A 481 2.81 37.97 -0.74
CA PRO A 481 3.46 38.48 0.47
C PRO A 481 3.22 37.62 1.73
N GLU A 482 2.04 37.02 1.84
CA GLU A 482 1.67 36.10 2.90
C GLU A 482 2.46 34.78 2.85
N MET A 483 2.77 34.25 1.66
CA MET A 483 3.60 33.04 1.52
C MET A 483 5.04 33.32 1.90
N LEU A 484 5.56 34.51 1.57
CA LEU A 484 6.88 34.95 2.04
C LEU A 484 6.95 35.07 3.58
N ALA A 485 5.85 35.48 4.20
CA ALA A 485 5.75 35.52 5.66
C ALA A 485 5.74 34.11 6.27
N LEU A 486 4.94 33.19 5.71
CA LEU A 486 4.92 31.78 6.12
C LEU A 486 6.29 31.12 5.95
N ARG A 487 6.90 31.24 4.77
CA ARG A 487 8.26 30.76 4.49
C ARG A 487 9.25 31.25 5.53
N LYS A 488 9.21 32.52 5.90
CA LYS A 488 10.11 33.06 6.92
C LYS A 488 9.89 32.38 8.29
N VAL A 489 8.63 32.22 8.72
CA VAL A 489 8.30 31.57 9.99
C VAL A 489 8.83 30.13 10.01
N ILE A 490 8.54 29.36 8.96
CA ILE A 490 8.95 27.95 8.87
C ILE A 490 10.47 27.84 8.81
N ARG A 491 11.13 28.60 7.92
CA ARG A 491 12.60 28.55 7.78
C ARG A 491 13.35 28.93 9.05
N ASP A 492 12.86 29.92 9.79
CA ASP A 492 13.48 30.30 11.06
C ASP A 492 13.41 29.14 12.07
N ALA A 493 12.38 28.29 12.01
CA ALA A 493 12.21 27.14 12.88
C ALA A 493 13.06 25.91 12.49
N VAL A 494 13.29 25.67 11.19
CA VAL A 494 14.14 24.55 10.71
C VAL A 494 15.63 24.92 10.56
N SER A 495 16.00 26.19 10.68
CA SER A 495 17.42 26.63 10.65
C SER A 495 18.06 26.71 12.05
N GLU A 496 17.30 26.49 13.11
CA GLU A 496 17.75 26.39 14.51
C GLU A 496 18.06 24.94 14.88
#